data_AF-A0A7S1JFB4-F1
#
_entry.id   AF-A0A7S1JFB4-F1
#
_cell.length_a   1.000
_cell.length_b   1.000
_cell.length_c   1.000
_cell.angle_alpha   90.00
_cell.angle_beta   90.00
_cell.angle_gamma   90.00
#
_symmetry.space_group_name_H-M   'P 1'
#
loop_
_entity.id
_entity.type
_entity.pdbx_description
1 polymer ?
#
loop_
_entity_poly.entity_id
_entity_poly.type
_entity_poly.pdbx_seq_one_letter_code
_entity_poly.pdbx_strand_id
1 'polypeptide(L)'
;VNPSLQPVQKRSELRHLDNKTARPEYKRKFSRLPWSVVLGMASAKNNSARKGKKVTKREDLKGLQLCKMNLTDFRHHAAQFPTAEFLYLRENEFSIFDPAMLLVNLKVLDLSQNHLVNVDFLSCLPQLRHLYLTGNRLESFEGFHDLEELETLSLSNNLISSFEGLGMLPNLRILSITNNLIADFKFFPFLPSLYIMNLAGNPLAANPQYRTLAIAICNNELFKIDGEEIHRTELEDTQLYRGKIAFCITEGFVVDECNLSVTEQADLFLLSKQRETTQQHSLVLQHIHLESQLHEGSAVSLQVCLQDHRPLAERKGSKFQSNQIYPVELTVQGEAKQVLVVGSMNMWREPLELEKCVEGGHVFFHTTLYLPPGEYEYRYIVDGEEKVSEHTKTVSKHGQ
;
A
#
# COMPACT_ATOMS: atom_id res chain seq x y z
N VAL A 1 48.61 -29.07 -6.27
CA VAL A 1 49.17 -29.80 -5.10
C VAL A 1 48.23 -29.57 -3.93
N ASN A 2 47.48 -30.60 -3.57
CA ASN A 2 46.73 -30.72 -2.31
C ASN A 2 47.55 -31.71 -1.45
N PRO A 3 47.56 -31.64 -0.10
CA PRO A 3 46.65 -32.58 0.59
C PRO A 3 46.13 -32.18 1.98
N SER A 4 45.01 -32.85 2.34
CA SER A 4 44.55 -33.33 3.67
C SER A 4 44.06 -32.31 4.72
N LEU A 5 42.78 -32.23 5.15
CA LEU A 5 41.75 -33.18 5.68
C LEU A 5 41.74 -33.36 7.22
N GLN A 6 40.85 -32.59 7.89
CA GLN A 6 39.86 -32.90 8.97
C GLN A 6 40.24 -33.64 10.29
N PRO A 7 39.38 -33.68 11.35
CA PRO A 7 38.19 -32.86 11.77
C PRO A 7 38.30 -32.35 13.24
N VAL A 8 37.29 -31.60 13.76
CA VAL A 8 36.64 -31.78 15.11
C VAL A 8 35.74 -30.58 15.46
N GLN A 9 34.52 -30.92 15.89
CA GLN A 9 33.45 -30.06 16.41
C GLN A 9 33.86 -29.27 17.67
N LYS A 10 33.34 -28.04 17.84
CA LYS A 10 32.61 -27.61 19.07
C LYS A 10 31.94 -26.24 18.93
N ARG A 11 30.64 -26.25 19.26
CA ARG A 11 29.73 -25.14 19.60
C ARG A 11 30.41 -23.91 20.21
N SER A 12 30.08 -22.71 19.70
CA SER A 12 29.45 -21.62 20.48
C SER A 12 29.42 -20.33 19.64
N GLU A 13 28.40 -20.17 18.80
CA GLU A 13 28.06 -18.89 18.17
C GLU A 13 26.94 -18.19 18.94
N LEU A 14 27.04 -16.86 18.97
CA LEU A 14 26.13 -15.81 19.50
C LEU A 14 26.79 -14.97 20.60
N ARG A 15 27.76 -14.17 20.19
CA ARG A 15 28.23 -13.01 20.95
C ARG A 15 27.27 -11.84 20.70
N HIS A 16 26.72 -11.35 21.82
CA HIS A 16 26.17 -10.01 22.04
C HIS A 16 26.40 -9.00 20.90
N LEU A 17 25.36 -8.71 20.11
CA LEU A 17 25.20 -7.38 19.53
C LEU A 17 24.55 -6.50 20.58
N ASP A 18 25.43 -5.70 21.18
CA ASP A 18 25.16 -4.67 22.17
C ASP A 18 24.21 -3.62 21.58
N ASN A 19 23.11 -3.37 22.28
CA ASN A 19 22.02 -2.45 21.90
C ASN A 19 22.44 -0.99 22.15
N LYS A 20 23.51 -0.53 21.48
CA LYS A 20 24.14 0.79 21.66
C LYS A 20 23.90 1.80 20.53
N THR A 21 23.07 1.49 19.54
CA THR A 21 22.79 2.40 18.41
C THR A 21 21.43 3.12 18.47
N ALA A 22 20.63 2.93 19.53
CA ALA A 22 19.46 3.77 19.75
C ALA A 22 19.86 5.12 20.37
N ARG A 23 19.85 6.19 19.57
CA ARG A 23 20.12 7.57 20.03
C ARG A 23 19.20 7.97 21.22
N PRO A 24 19.66 8.82 22.16
CA PRO A 24 18.99 9.07 23.44
C PRO A 24 17.70 9.92 23.38
N GLU A 25 17.28 10.37 22.18
CA GLU A 25 16.24 11.40 22.05
C GLU A 25 14.82 10.88 22.30
N TYR A 26 14.56 9.58 22.12
CA TYR A 26 13.27 8.97 22.46
C TYR A 26 13.02 8.86 23.98
N LYS A 27 14.08 8.94 24.81
CA LYS A 27 13.92 8.96 26.28
C LYS A 27 13.47 10.32 26.82
N ARG A 28 13.58 11.42 26.06
CA ARG A 28 13.38 12.78 26.58
C ARG A 28 11.97 13.33 26.49
N LYS A 29 11.06 12.76 25.67
CA LYS A 29 9.66 13.25 25.56
C LYS A 29 8.61 12.41 26.29
N PHE A 30 8.87 11.15 26.62
CA PHE A 30 7.92 10.28 27.35
C PHE A 30 8.25 10.06 28.84
N SER A 31 9.30 10.71 29.38
CA SER A 31 9.75 10.56 30.77
C SER A 31 8.92 11.34 31.80
N ARG A 32 7.67 11.72 31.51
CA ARG A 32 6.81 12.51 32.40
C ARG A 32 5.38 11.97 32.52
N LEU A 33 5.18 10.65 32.48
CA LEU A 33 4.00 10.05 33.11
C LEU A 33 4.29 9.82 34.60
N PRO A 34 3.33 10.03 35.52
CA PRO A 34 3.61 9.99 36.95
C PRO A 34 4.07 8.59 37.36
N TRP A 35 5.34 8.46 37.73
CA TRP A 35 5.97 7.23 38.25
C TRP A 35 5.28 6.70 39.54
N SER A 36 4.27 7.38 40.06
CA SER A 36 3.54 7.04 41.28
C SER A 36 2.48 5.95 41.15
N VAL A 37 2.28 5.33 39.97
CA VAL A 37 1.11 4.45 39.71
C VAL A 37 1.46 3.08 39.07
N VAL A 38 2.74 2.74 38.89
CA VAL A 38 3.15 1.46 38.27
C VAL A 38 3.75 0.52 39.31
N LEU A 39 3.20 -0.69 39.45
CA LEU A 39 3.79 -1.76 40.26
C LEU A 39 4.74 -2.61 39.40
N GLY A 40 6.03 -2.61 39.73
CA GLY A 40 7.03 -3.49 39.11
C GLY A 40 7.48 -4.59 40.08
N MET A 41 7.16 -5.86 39.79
CA MET A 41 7.49 -6.98 40.71
C MET A 41 8.99 -7.35 40.71
N ALA A 42 9.76 -6.95 39.68
CA ALA A 42 11.20 -7.17 39.62
C ALA A 42 12.02 -6.37 40.66
N SER A 43 11.46 -5.28 41.21
CA SER A 43 12.13 -4.39 42.20
C SER A 43 11.61 -4.58 43.64
N ALA A 44 10.65 -5.50 43.84
CA ALA A 44 9.98 -5.67 45.13
C ALA A 44 10.83 -6.38 46.22
N LYS A 45 12.08 -6.78 45.93
CA LYS A 45 12.98 -7.36 46.94
C LYS A 45 13.57 -6.35 47.93
N ASN A 46 13.28 -5.05 47.80
CA ASN A 46 13.89 -4.01 48.66
C ASN A 46 12.91 -2.97 49.22
N ASN A 47 11.69 -3.36 49.59
CA ASN A 47 10.82 -2.49 50.39
C ASN A 47 11.11 -2.63 51.89
N SER A 48 12.26 -2.12 52.33
CA SER A 48 12.40 -1.68 53.73
C SER A 48 11.52 -0.46 53.92
N ALA A 49 10.49 -0.59 54.76
CA ALA A 49 9.45 0.39 55.02
C ALA A 49 9.98 1.80 55.30
N ARG A 50 9.69 2.76 54.41
CA ARG A 50 9.68 4.20 54.73
C ARG A 50 8.26 4.60 55.14
N LYS A 51 8.06 4.83 56.44
CA LYS A 51 6.82 5.33 57.04
C LYS A 51 6.39 6.65 56.39
N GLY A 52 5.14 6.73 55.91
CA GLY A 52 4.50 8.01 55.57
C GLY A 52 3.78 8.11 54.21
N LYS A 53 3.81 7.10 53.33
CA LYS A 53 3.03 7.13 52.08
C LYS A 53 1.66 6.48 52.25
N LYS A 54 0.59 7.15 51.78
CA LYS A 54 -0.74 6.55 51.54
C LYS A 54 -0.53 5.23 50.80
N VAL A 55 -0.97 4.12 51.39
CA VAL A 55 -0.94 2.82 50.75
C VAL A 55 -2.01 2.85 49.67
N THR A 56 -1.61 2.99 48.40
CA THR A 56 -2.50 2.76 47.27
C THR A 56 -2.96 1.31 47.32
N LYS A 57 -4.28 1.08 47.31
CA LYS A 57 -4.80 -0.28 47.21
C LYS A 57 -4.44 -0.82 45.83
N ARG A 58 -4.20 -2.12 45.74
CA ARG A 58 -3.76 -2.79 44.50
C ARG A 58 -4.76 -2.60 43.35
N GLU A 59 -6.05 -2.44 43.68
CA GLU A 59 -7.18 -2.21 42.78
C GLU A 59 -7.20 -0.79 42.16
N ASP A 60 -6.48 0.18 42.75
CA ASP A 60 -6.40 1.56 42.27
C ASP A 60 -5.22 1.80 41.30
N LEU A 61 -4.43 0.75 41.02
CA LEU A 61 -3.25 0.86 40.18
C LEU A 61 -3.65 0.91 38.71
N LYS A 62 -3.38 2.06 38.08
CA LYS A 62 -3.58 2.27 36.64
C LYS A 62 -2.49 1.60 35.79
N GLY A 63 -1.37 1.17 36.37
CA GLY A 63 -0.24 0.65 35.61
C GLY A 63 0.38 -0.61 36.20
N LEU A 64 0.72 -1.56 35.34
CA LEU A 64 1.39 -2.82 35.72
C LEU A 64 2.55 -3.14 34.78
N GLN A 65 3.68 -3.53 35.36
CA GLN A 65 4.85 -3.98 34.61
C GLN A 65 5.35 -5.34 35.12
N LEU A 66 5.29 -6.35 34.25
CA LEU A 66 5.74 -7.73 34.51
C LEU A 66 6.60 -8.24 33.35
N CYS A 67 7.72 -7.57 33.08
CA CYS A 67 8.63 -7.97 32.00
C CYS A 67 9.62 -9.06 32.45
N LYS A 68 10.00 -9.99 31.57
CA LYS A 68 11.00 -11.05 31.85
C LYS A 68 10.59 -11.98 33.00
N MET A 69 9.33 -12.40 33.03
CA MET A 69 8.77 -13.23 34.10
C MET A 69 8.37 -14.64 33.63
N ASN A 70 8.66 -15.00 32.38
CA ASN A 70 8.28 -16.26 31.73
C ASN A 70 6.77 -16.54 31.83
N LEU A 71 5.95 -15.49 31.78
CA LEU A 71 4.50 -15.63 31.85
C LEU A 71 3.95 -16.19 30.54
N THR A 72 3.11 -17.22 30.64
CA THR A 72 2.36 -17.77 29.49
C THR A 72 0.88 -17.37 29.52
N ASP A 73 0.38 -16.90 30.66
CA ASP A 73 -1.02 -16.52 30.89
C ASP A 73 -1.09 -15.30 31.85
N PHE A 74 -1.95 -14.35 31.54
CA PHE A 74 -2.17 -13.14 32.32
C PHE A 74 -3.60 -13.08 32.95
N ARG A 75 -4.50 -14.02 32.66
CA ARG A 75 -5.91 -14.02 33.11
C ARG A 75 -6.09 -13.79 34.60
N HIS A 76 -5.45 -14.61 35.43
CA HIS A 76 -5.57 -14.51 36.89
C HIS A 76 -4.99 -13.21 37.46
N HIS A 77 -4.07 -12.58 36.73
CA HIS A 77 -3.52 -11.28 37.11
C HIS A 77 -4.45 -10.15 36.68
N ALA A 78 -5.06 -10.20 35.48
CA ALA A 78 -5.96 -9.14 35.03
C ALA A 78 -7.18 -8.92 35.94
N ALA A 79 -7.74 -10.00 36.51
CA ALA A 79 -8.84 -9.88 37.48
C ALA A 79 -8.48 -9.02 38.70
N GLN A 80 -7.19 -8.86 39.02
CA GLN A 80 -6.70 -8.04 40.13
C GLN A 80 -6.46 -6.58 39.73
N PHE A 81 -6.54 -6.25 38.44
CA PHE A 81 -6.24 -4.93 37.89
C PHE A 81 -7.26 -4.49 36.82
N PRO A 82 -8.58 -4.44 37.13
CA PRO A 82 -9.62 -4.13 36.14
C PRO A 82 -9.59 -2.67 35.65
N THR A 83 -8.91 -1.79 36.37
CA THR A 83 -8.78 -0.34 36.06
C THR A 83 -7.47 0.00 35.35
N ALA A 84 -6.70 -1.00 34.91
CA ALA A 84 -5.42 -0.79 34.28
C ALA A 84 -5.55 0.00 32.96
N GLU A 85 -4.79 1.09 32.86
CA GLU A 85 -4.63 1.91 31.66
C GLU A 85 -3.29 1.63 30.95
N PHE A 86 -2.28 1.12 31.68
CA PHE A 86 -0.93 0.87 31.18
C PHE A 86 -0.45 -0.54 31.55
N LEU A 87 -0.14 -1.36 30.55
CA LEU A 87 0.29 -2.75 30.76
C LEU A 87 1.56 -3.06 29.97
N TYR A 88 2.62 -3.44 30.68
CA TYR A 88 3.91 -3.77 30.10
C TYR A 88 4.29 -5.21 30.42
N LEU A 89 4.24 -6.06 29.40
CA LEU A 89 4.41 -7.52 29.46
C LEU A 89 5.50 -8.03 28.50
N ARG A 90 6.46 -7.15 28.19
CA ARG A 90 7.59 -7.45 27.31
C ARG A 90 8.45 -8.63 27.81
N GLU A 91 9.00 -9.40 26.87
CA GLU A 91 9.92 -10.52 27.15
C GLU A 91 9.26 -11.55 28.10
N ASN A 92 8.13 -12.11 27.67
CA ASN A 92 7.48 -13.24 28.32
C ASN A 92 7.26 -14.34 27.26
N GLU A 93 6.38 -15.30 27.54
CA GLU A 93 6.16 -16.48 26.71
C GLU A 93 4.70 -16.52 26.18
N PHE A 94 4.07 -15.34 26.01
CA PHE A 94 2.69 -15.26 25.54
C PHE A 94 2.59 -15.71 24.07
N SER A 95 1.90 -16.82 23.83
CA SER A 95 1.53 -17.26 22.48
C SER A 95 0.09 -16.87 22.13
N ILE A 96 -0.75 -16.71 23.15
CA ILE A 96 -2.14 -16.26 23.08
C ILE A 96 -2.34 -15.25 24.21
N PHE A 97 -3.12 -14.21 23.96
CA PHE A 97 -3.58 -13.28 24.99
C PHE A 97 -5.11 -13.32 25.03
N ASP A 98 -5.69 -13.60 26.19
CA ASP A 98 -7.12 -13.97 26.28
C ASP A 98 -8.04 -12.73 26.15
N PRO A 99 -8.99 -12.71 25.20
CA PRO A 99 -9.95 -11.60 25.03
C PRO A 99 -10.90 -11.40 26.22
N ALA A 100 -11.15 -12.44 27.04
CA ALA A 100 -12.10 -12.39 28.15
C ALA A 100 -11.65 -11.53 29.34
N MET A 101 -10.47 -10.93 29.25
CA MET A 101 -9.82 -10.21 30.35
C MET A 101 -10.40 -8.80 30.59
N LEU A 102 -11.33 -8.34 29.72
CA LEU A 102 -12.12 -7.10 29.86
C LEU A 102 -11.31 -5.88 30.35
N LEU A 103 -10.10 -5.69 29.81
CA LEU A 103 -9.22 -4.55 30.10
C LEU A 103 -9.62 -3.31 29.29
N VAL A 104 -10.91 -2.95 29.33
CA VAL A 104 -11.54 -1.96 28.43
C VAL A 104 -10.97 -0.54 28.55
N ASN A 105 -10.28 -0.23 29.65
CA ASN A 105 -9.66 1.08 29.90
C ASN A 105 -8.20 1.17 29.41
N LEU A 106 -7.68 0.10 28.81
CA LEU A 106 -6.27 0.02 28.46
C LEU A 106 -5.93 0.98 27.31
N LYS A 107 -4.97 1.86 27.56
CA LYS A 107 -4.47 2.87 26.60
C LYS A 107 -3.10 2.50 26.05
N VAL A 108 -2.29 1.78 26.84
CA VAL A 108 -0.95 1.35 26.46
C VAL A 108 -0.77 -0.13 26.75
N LEU A 109 -0.37 -0.88 25.71
CA LEU A 109 -0.05 -2.29 25.79
C LEU A 109 1.30 -2.56 25.14
N ASP A 110 2.24 -3.11 25.91
CA ASP A 110 3.51 -3.62 25.39
C ASP A 110 3.60 -5.13 25.59
N LEU A 111 3.49 -5.86 24.48
CA LEU A 111 3.64 -7.31 24.36
C LEU A 111 4.86 -7.66 23.48
N SER A 112 5.85 -6.77 23.40
CA SER A 112 7.06 -7.01 22.61
C SER A 112 7.84 -8.23 23.12
N GLN A 113 8.55 -8.93 22.23
CA GLN A 113 9.38 -10.08 22.54
C GLN A 113 8.57 -11.18 23.22
N ASN A 114 7.51 -11.63 22.55
CA ASN A 114 6.68 -12.76 22.95
C ASN A 114 6.56 -13.71 21.74
N HIS A 115 5.55 -14.59 21.73
CA HIS A 115 5.36 -15.60 20.68
C HIS A 115 3.97 -15.49 20.03
N LEU A 116 3.39 -14.28 20.01
CA LEU A 116 2.07 -14.05 19.44
C LEU A 116 2.07 -14.27 17.93
N VAL A 117 1.08 -15.02 17.45
CA VAL A 117 0.83 -15.27 16.02
C VAL A 117 -0.43 -14.55 15.51
N ASN A 118 -1.32 -14.15 16.41
CA ASN A 118 -2.50 -13.34 16.14
C ASN A 118 -2.75 -12.35 17.27
N VAL A 119 -3.69 -11.43 17.06
CA VAL A 119 -4.04 -10.37 18.01
C VAL A 119 -5.55 -10.16 18.15
N ASP A 120 -6.36 -11.20 17.94
CA ASP A 120 -7.84 -11.11 17.93
C ASP A 120 -8.44 -10.50 19.22
N PHE A 121 -7.69 -10.59 20.33
CA PHE A 121 -8.05 -9.99 21.60
C PHE A 121 -8.08 -8.45 21.59
N LEU A 122 -7.48 -7.80 20.60
CA LEU A 122 -7.45 -6.35 20.49
C LEU A 122 -8.85 -5.75 20.29
N SER A 123 -9.78 -6.50 19.70
CA SER A 123 -11.21 -6.13 19.58
C SER A 123 -11.86 -5.77 20.93
N CYS A 124 -11.30 -6.27 22.03
CA CYS A 124 -11.78 -6.01 23.38
C CYS A 124 -11.12 -4.78 24.05
N LEU A 125 -10.24 -4.05 23.34
CA LEU A 125 -9.44 -2.94 23.85
C LEU A 125 -9.66 -1.64 23.03
N PRO A 126 -10.89 -1.10 22.95
CA PRO A 126 -11.23 0.00 22.04
C PRO A 126 -10.55 1.34 22.38
N GLN A 127 -10.05 1.52 23.62
CA GLN A 127 -9.38 2.75 24.07
C GLN A 127 -7.86 2.73 23.85
N LEU A 128 -7.33 1.73 23.14
CA LEU A 128 -5.90 1.55 22.98
C LEU A 128 -5.31 2.62 22.06
N ARG A 129 -4.29 3.33 22.55
CA ARG A 129 -3.60 4.41 21.81
C ARG A 129 -2.18 4.05 21.40
N HIS A 130 -1.51 3.24 22.22
CA HIS A 130 -0.14 2.83 21.99
C HIS A 130 0.01 1.32 22.13
N LEU A 131 0.38 0.66 21.05
CA LEU A 131 0.54 -0.80 20.98
C LEU A 131 1.95 -1.17 20.49
N TYR A 132 2.64 -1.96 21.30
CA TYR A 132 3.98 -2.47 20.99
C TYR A 132 3.97 -4.00 20.93
N LEU A 133 4.26 -4.52 19.76
CA LEU A 133 4.26 -5.94 19.40
C LEU A 133 5.58 -6.33 18.70
N THR A 134 6.66 -5.58 18.96
CA THR A 134 7.98 -5.84 18.35
C THR A 134 8.49 -7.23 18.70
N GLY A 135 9.00 -8.02 17.76
CA GLY A 135 9.59 -9.33 18.05
C GLY A 135 8.53 -10.38 18.41
N ASN A 136 7.46 -10.45 17.63
CA ASN A 136 6.47 -11.52 17.67
C ASN A 136 6.49 -12.30 16.34
N ARG A 137 5.45 -13.06 16.01
CA ARG A 137 5.34 -13.89 14.80
C ARG A 137 4.09 -13.55 14.00
N LEU A 138 3.71 -12.27 13.96
CA LEU A 138 2.54 -11.81 13.23
C LEU A 138 2.84 -11.77 11.71
N GLU A 139 1.91 -12.26 10.90
CA GLU A 139 2.07 -12.36 9.44
C GLU A 139 1.23 -11.33 8.67
N SER A 140 0.24 -10.70 9.31
CA SER A 140 -0.69 -9.76 8.69
C SER A 140 -1.19 -8.70 9.68
N PHE A 141 -1.99 -7.76 9.19
CA PHE A 141 -2.78 -6.82 10.01
C PHE A 141 -4.17 -7.39 10.39
N GLU A 142 -4.36 -8.70 10.32
CA GLU A 142 -5.58 -9.34 10.83
C GLU A 142 -5.68 -9.16 12.35
N GLY A 143 -6.88 -8.92 12.85
CA GLY A 143 -7.14 -8.67 14.28
C GLY A 143 -6.93 -7.24 14.76
N PHE A 144 -6.47 -6.31 13.91
CA PHE A 144 -6.32 -4.88 14.25
C PHE A 144 -7.59 -4.04 14.03
N HIS A 145 -8.73 -4.70 13.87
CA HIS A 145 -10.03 -4.03 13.71
C HIS A 145 -10.49 -3.36 15.01
N ASP A 146 -11.40 -2.38 14.88
CA ASP A 146 -12.04 -1.65 15.99
C ASP A 146 -11.08 -0.85 16.91
N LEU A 147 -9.85 -0.59 16.46
CA LEU A 147 -8.83 0.21 17.17
C LEU A 147 -8.83 1.68 16.70
N GLU A 148 -9.98 2.35 16.77
CA GLU A 148 -10.14 3.71 16.27
C GLU A 148 -9.22 4.73 16.97
N GLU A 149 -8.90 4.55 18.25
CA GLU A 149 -8.03 5.47 19.01
C GLU A 149 -6.52 5.22 18.82
N LEU A 150 -6.12 4.22 18.03
CA LEU A 150 -4.71 3.82 17.95
C LEU A 150 -3.85 4.86 17.22
N GLU A 151 -2.93 5.49 17.95
CA GLU A 151 -2.03 6.51 17.43
C GLU A 151 -0.63 5.94 17.12
N THR A 152 -0.20 4.90 17.84
CA THR A 152 1.15 4.32 17.70
C THR A 152 1.09 2.81 17.63
N LEU A 153 1.66 2.26 16.57
CA LEU A 153 1.79 0.83 16.34
C LEU A 153 3.23 0.45 16.02
N SER A 154 3.77 -0.47 16.81
CA SER A 154 5.10 -1.04 16.59
C SER A 154 5.02 -2.55 16.39
N LEU A 155 5.34 -2.98 15.17
CA LEU A 155 5.31 -4.35 14.68
C LEU A 155 6.68 -4.76 14.09
N SER A 156 7.75 -4.08 14.49
CA SER A 156 9.10 -4.39 14.01
C SER A 156 9.53 -5.82 14.36
N ASN A 157 10.31 -6.48 13.51
CA ASN A 157 10.74 -7.87 13.69
C ASN A 157 9.54 -8.83 13.85
N ASN A 158 8.62 -8.80 12.89
CA ASN A 158 7.55 -9.79 12.71
C ASN A 158 7.71 -10.44 11.32
N LEU A 159 6.66 -11.06 10.79
CA LEU A 159 6.64 -11.76 9.51
C LEU A 159 5.63 -11.14 8.54
N ILE A 160 5.31 -9.85 8.71
CA ILE A 160 4.28 -9.17 7.91
C ILE A 160 4.76 -9.01 6.48
N SER A 161 3.96 -9.44 5.50
CA SER A 161 4.34 -9.43 4.08
C SER A 161 3.52 -8.47 3.21
N SER A 162 2.42 -7.92 3.73
CA SER A 162 1.48 -7.07 3.00
C SER A 162 0.93 -5.95 3.89
N PHE A 163 0.53 -4.83 3.28
CA PHE A 163 -0.18 -3.73 3.95
C PHE A 163 -1.70 -3.97 4.07
N GLU A 164 -2.22 -5.06 3.51
CA GLU A 164 -3.63 -5.42 3.60
C GLU A 164 -4.12 -5.45 5.06
N GLY A 165 -5.22 -4.75 5.34
CA GLY A 165 -5.77 -4.58 6.69
C GLY A 165 -5.26 -3.35 7.45
N LEU A 166 -4.17 -2.69 7.02
CA LEU A 166 -3.66 -1.49 7.69
C LEU A 166 -4.67 -0.31 7.68
N GLY A 167 -5.58 -0.30 6.70
CA GLY A 167 -6.56 0.78 6.51
C GLY A 167 -7.62 0.85 7.62
N MET A 168 -7.66 -0.14 8.51
CA MET A 168 -8.57 -0.17 9.67
C MET A 168 -8.12 0.75 10.82
N LEU A 169 -7.00 1.46 10.68
CA LEU A 169 -6.38 2.31 11.70
C LEU A 169 -6.36 3.79 11.29
N PRO A 170 -7.51 4.48 11.28
CA PRO A 170 -7.65 5.82 10.68
C PRO A 170 -6.86 6.92 11.40
N ASN A 171 -6.62 6.76 12.70
CA ASN A 171 -5.91 7.73 13.53
C ASN A 171 -4.43 7.39 13.75
N LEU A 172 -3.88 6.43 13.00
CA LEU A 172 -2.49 6.02 13.16
C LEU A 172 -1.53 7.15 12.77
N ARG A 173 -0.64 7.51 13.71
CA ARG A 173 0.35 8.59 13.55
C ARG A 173 1.77 8.05 13.42
N ILE A 174 2.06 6.95 14.11
CA ILE A 174 3.39 6.35 14.12
C ILE A 174 3.25 4.87 13.79
N LEU A 175 3.80 4.47 12.65
CA LEU A 175 3.88 3.08 12.23
C LEU A 175 5.35 2.64 12.18
N SER A 176 5.69 1.57 12.89
CA SER A 176 7.02 0.95 12.78
C SER A 176 6.89 -0.53 12.46
N ILE A 177 7.23 -0.90 11.24
CA ILE A 177 7.20 -2.29 10.73
C ILE A 177 8.57 -2.68 10.15
N THR A 178 9.65 -2.11 10.69
CA THR A 178 11.05 -2.46 10.38
C THR A 178 11.32 -3.96 10.49
N ASN A 179 12.17 -4.52 9.62
CA ASN A 179 12.53 -5.94 9.60
C ASN A 179 11.29 -6.86 9.53
N ASN A 180 10.51 -6.69 8.47
CA ASN A 180 9.40 -7.57 8.09
C ASN A 180 9.65 -8.08 6.65
N LEU A 181 8.62 -8.58 5.98
CA LEU A 181 8.69 -9.24 4.67
C LEU A 181 7.97 -8.47 3.56
N ILE A 182 7.74 -7.16 3.73
CA ILE A 182 6.97 -6.35 2.78
C ILE A 182 7.80 -6.05 1.53
N ALA A 183 7.32 -6.46 0.36
CA ALA A 183 8.06 -6.38 -0.90
C ALA A 183 7.75 -5.14 -1.75
N ASP A 184 6.55 -4.59 -1.62
CA ASP A 184 6.07 -3.44 -2.37
C ASP A 184 5.02 -2.66 -1.55
N PHE A 185 4.46 -1.60 -2.15
CA PHE A 185 3.44 -0.76 -1.52
C PHE A 185 2.01 -1.20 -1.84
N LYS A 186 1.81 -2.39 -2.39
CA LYS A 186 0.48 -2.88 -2.71
C LYS A 186 -0.36 -2.95 -1.44
N PHE A 187 -1.63 -2.54 -1.57
CA PHE A 187 -2.60 -2.40 -0.49
C PHE A 187 -2.27 -1.34 0.57
N PHE A 188 -1.28 -0.49 0.34
CA PHE A 188 -1.02 0.61 1.26
C PHE A 188 -2.23 1.56 1.29
N PRO A 189 -2.88 1.77 2.44
CA PRO A 189 -4.12 2.53 2.52
C PRO A 189 -3.87 4.03 2.66
N PHE A 190 -4.90 4.83 2.42
CA PHE A 190 -4.87 6.24 2.78
C PHE A 190 -4.93 6.40 4.32
N LEU A 191 -3.82 6.87 4.92
CA LEU A 191 -3.72 7.15 6.35
C LEU A 191 -3.56 8.64 6.58
N PRO A 192 -4.61 9.41 6.92
CA PRO A 192 -4.57 10.87 6.94
C PRO A 192 -3.75 11.47 8.09
N SER A 193 -3.52 10.71 9.16
CA SER A 193 -2.83 11.17 10.37
C SER A 193 -1.38 10.70 10.46
N LEU A 194 -0.92 9.90 9.49
CA LEU A 194 0.39 9.27 9.57
C LEU A 194 1.50 10.32 9.48
N TYR A 195 2.35 10.33 10.51
CA TYR A 195 3.37 11.35 10.74
C TYR A 195 4.79 10.74 10.72
N ILE A 196 4.94 9.50 11.18
CA ILE A 196 6.20 8.76 11.18
C ILE A 196 5.96 7.36 10.65
N MET A 197 6.78 6.94 9.68
CA MET A 197 6.78 5.59 9.14
C MET A 197 8.18 4.99 9.19
N ASN A 198 8.33 3.75 9.67
CA ASN A 198 9.60 3.03 9.60
C ASN A 198 9.39 1.68 8.91
N LEU A 199 9.98 1.50 7.72
CA LEU A 199 9.94 0.29 6.90
C LEU A 199 11.33 -0.32 6.65
N ALA A 200 12.41 0.25 7.18
CA ALA A 200 13.76 -0.25 6.97
C ALA A 200 13.89 -1.76 7.25
N GLY A 201 14.72 -2.45 6.48
CA GLY A 201 14.90 -3.90 6.61
C GLY A 201 13.74 -4.76 6.05
N ASN A 202 12.80 -4.17 5.32
CA ASN A 202 11.87 -4.88 4.45
C ASN A 202 12.44 -5.01 3.03
N PRO A 203 12.06 -6.05 2.24
CA PRO A 203 12.50 -6.19 0.86
C PRO A 203 12.25 -4.97 -0.05
N LEU A 204 11.13 -4.25 0.14
CA LEU A 204 10.83 -3.01 -0.60
C LEU A 204 11.92 -1.94 -0.49
N ALA A 205 12.69 -1.92 0.61
CA ALA A 205 13.75 -0.94 0.84
C ALA A 205 14.98 -1.17 -0.06
N ALA A 206 15.05 -2.30 -0.78
CA ALA A 206 16.06 -2.53 -1.80
C ALA A 206 15.83 -1.70 -3.08
N ASN A 207 14.59 -1.21 -3.31
CA ASN A 207 14.30 -0.33 -4.43
C ASN A 207 14.97 1.05 -4.19
N PRO A 208 15.82 1.56 -5.09
CA PRO A 208 16.45 2.87 -4.95
C PRO A 208 15.45 4.03 -4.81
N GLN A 209 14.25 3.90 -5.39
CA GLN A 209 13.17 4.89 -5.33
C GLN A 209 12.24 4.69 -4.13
N TYR A 210 12.47 3.66 -3.30
CA TYR A 210 11.63 3.31 -2.14
C TYR A 210 11.16 4.54 -1.35
N ARG A 211 12.12 5.39 -0.97
CA ARG A 211 11.84 6.55 -0.12
C ARG A 211 10.96 7.57 -0.84
N THR A 212 11.24 7.86 -2.10
CA THR A 212 10.42 8.74 -2.94
C THR A 212 8.99 8.20 -3.10
N LEU A 213 8.86 6.89 -3.34
CA LEU A 213 7.55 6.22 -3.46
C LEU A 213 6.76 6.26 -2.15
N ALA A 214 7.43 6.00 -1.02
CA ALA A 214 6.83 6.09 0.32
C ALA A 214 6.26 7.48 0.61
N ILE A 215 7.00 8.53 0.25
CA ILE A 215 6.55 9.92 0.42
C ILE A 215 5.38 10.21 -0.52
N ALA A 216 5.41 9.71 -1.76
CA ALA A 216 4.40 9.99 -2.77
C ALA A 216 3.03 9.36 -2.47
N ILE A 217 3.00 8.15 -1.90
CA ILE A 217 1.75 7.46 -1.54
C ILE A 217 1.14 7.95 -0.22
N CYS A 218 1.95 8.59 0.63
CA CYS A 218 1.49 9.11 1.91
C CYS A 218 0.88 10.51 1.77
N ASN A 219 0.18 10.92 2.82
CA ASN A 219 -0.36 12.28 2.95
C ASN A 219 0.78 13.34 3.03
N ASN A 220 0.40 14.62 3.02
CA ASN A 220 1.34 15.75 3.18
C ASN A 220 1.87 15.95 4.61
N GLU A 221 1.33 15.23 5.60
CA GLU A 221 1.69 15.32 7.02
C GLU A 221 2.84 14.38 7.40
N LEU A 222 3.24 13.46 6.51
CA LEU A 222 4.36 12.56 6.76
C LEU A 222 5.64 13.38 6.94
N PHE A 223 6.21 13.30 8.14
CA PHE A 223 7.37 14.09 8.54
C PHE A 223 8.67 13.29 8.53
N LYS A 224 8.59 11.98 8.77
CA LYS A 224 9.76 11.15 9.03
C LYS A 224 9.63 9.75 8.47
N ILE A 225 10.66 9.31 7.76
CA ILE A 225 10.81 7.94 7.27
C ILE A 225 12.13 7.36 7.76
N ASP A 226 12.08 6.17 8.37
CA ASP A 226 13.26 5.36 8.76
C ASP A 226 14.28 6.09 9.63
N GLY A 227 13.82 6.97 10.51
CA GLY A 227 14.72 7.72 11.39
C GLY A 227 15.18 9.07 10.84
N GLU A 228 14.87 9.39 9.58
CA GLU A 228 15.29 10.62 8.89
C GLU A 228 14.09 11.51 8.52
N GLU A 229 14.21 12.81 8.77
CA GLU A 229 13.18 13.80 8.43
C GLU A 229 13.03 13.93 6.90
N ILE A 230 11.83 14.26 6.44
CA ILE A 230 11.57 14.53 5.02
C ILE A 230 11.89 15.98 4.73
N HIS A 231 12.77 16.21 3.75
CA HIS A 231 13.14 17.56 3.33
C HIS A 231 12.27 18.05 2.16
N ARG A 232 12.18 19.38 2.01
CA ARG A 232 11.36 20.01 0.95
C ARG A 232 11.76 19.59 -0.46
N THR A 233 13.06 19.38 -0.70
CA THR A 233 13.56 18.93 -2.00
C THR A 233 13.01 17.55 -2.37
N GLU A 234 12.91 16.64 -1.39
CA GLU A 234 12.34 15.30 -1.62
C GLU A 234 10.84 15.39 -1.96
N LEU A 235 10.11 16.33 -1.35
CA LEU A 235 8.70 16.57 -1.68
C LEU A 235 8.53 17.07 -3.12
N GLU A 236 9.42 17.92 -3.61
CA GLU A 236 9.43 18.38 -5.00
C GLU A 236 9.68 17.21 -5.97
N ASP A 237 10.61 16.32 -5.64
CA ASP A 237 10.90 15.11 -6.43
C ASP A 237 9.72 14.13 -6.49
N THR A 238 8.84 14.16 -5.48
CA THR A 238 7.66 13.27 -5.43
C THR A 238 6.51 13.72 -6.31
N GLN A 239 6.52 14.95 -6.84
CA GLN A 239 5.39 15.50 -7.60
C GLN A 239 4.99 14.63 -8.79
N LEU A 240 5.96 13.96 -9.42
CA LEU A 240 5.70 13.03 -10.52
C LEU A 240 4.90 11.80 -10.07
N TYR A 241 5.10 11.31 -8.84
CA TYR A 241 4.53 10.06 -8.35
C TYR A 241 3.20 10.24 -7.61
N ARG A 242 2.69 11.46 -7.48
CA ARG A 242 1.43 11.75 -6.80
C ARG A 242 0.20 11.46 -7.67
N GLY A 243 -0.98 11.54 -7.06
CA GLY A 243 -2.26 11.38 -7.76
C GLY A 243 -2.43 9.98 -8.36
N LYS A 244 -2.58 9.92 -9.68
CA LYS A 244 -2.79 8.66 -10.42
C LYS A 244 -1.68 7.64 -10.16
N ILE A 245 -0.42 8.08 -10.15
CA ILE A 245 0.72 7.18 -10.01
C ILE A 245 0.78 6.60 -8.60
N ALA A 246 0.50 7.39 -7.57
CA ALA A 246 0.38 6.92 -6.19
C ALA A 246 -0.67 5.82 -6.06
N PHE A 247 -1.85 6.01 -6.68
CA PHE A 247 -2.88 4.97 -6.74
C PHE A 247 -2.40 3.70 -7.45
N CYS A 248 -1.70 3.83 -8.58
CA CYS A 248 -1.15 2.67 -9.29
C CYS A 248 -0.15 1.91 -8.40
N ILE A 249 0.73 2.62 -7.69
CA ILE A 249 1.72 2.02 -6.78
C ILE A 249 1.01 1.21 -5.69
N THR A 250 -0.07 1.72 -5.11
CA THR A 250 -0.86 0.99 -4.10
C THR A 250 -1.62 -0.21 -4.68
N GLU A 251 -1.77 -0.30 -5.99
CA GLU A 251 -2.36 -1.44 -6.70
C GLU A 251 -1.30 -2.46 -7.19
N GLY A 252 -0.01 -2.20 -6.92
CA GLY A 252 1.11 -3.07 -7.31
C GLY A 252 1.83 -2.65 -8.59
N PHE A 253 1.68 -1.41 -9.04
CA PHE A 253 2.47 -0.86 -10.14
C PHE A 253 3.94 -0.71 -9.73
N VAL A 254 4.83 -1.32 -10.51
CA VAL A 254 6.27 -1.19 -10.36
C VAL A 254 6.78 -0.31 -11.49
N VAL A 255 7.51 0.74 -11.14
CA VAL A 255 8.15 1.64 -12.10
C VAL A 255 9.34 0.91 -12.71
N ASP A 256 9.30 0.71 -14.02
CA ASP A 256 10.35 -0.02 -14.76
C ASP A 256 11.27 0.96 -15.52
N GLU A 257 12.51 0.56 -15.77
CA GLU A 257 13.52 1.31 -16.52
C GLU A 257 13.30 1.26 -18.04
N CYS A 258 12.05 1.19 -18.48
CA CYS A 258 11.68 1.23 -19.88
C CYS A 258 11.80 2.65 -20.48
N ASN A 259 11.89 2.76 -21.81
CA ASN A 259 11.90 4.04 -22.55
C ASN A 259 10.59 4.85 -22.47
N LEU A 260 9.67 4.47 -21.57
CA LEU A 260 8.36 5.09 -21.39
C LEU A 260 8.37 6.02 -20.18
N SER A 261 7.65 7.14 -20.25
CA SER A 261 7.47 7.98 -19.07
C SER A 261 6.67 7.24 -17.99
N VAL A 262 6.91 7.55 -16.72
CA VAL A 262 6.18 6.95 -15.58
C VAL A 262 4.66 7.13 -15.74
N THR A 263 4.22 8.27 -16.28
CA THR A 263 2.81 8.55 -16.57
C THR A 263 2.22 7.59 -17.58
N GLU A 264 2.95 7.32 -18.67
CA GLU A 264 2.52 6.36 -19.71
C GLU A 264 2.52 4.92 -19.19
N GLN A 265 3.52 4.54 -18.40
CA GLN A 265 3.57 3.22 -17.76
C GLN A 265 2.37 3.02 -16.83
N ALA A 266 1.99 4.05 -16.06
CA ALA A 266 0.82 4.03 -15.19
C ALA A 266 -0.50 3.95 -15.99
N ASP A 267 -0.62 4.65 -17.12
CA ASP A 267 -1.78 4.52 -18.02
C ASP A 267 -1.94 3.08 -18.53
N LEU A 268 -0.85 2.46 -18.98
CA LEU A 268 -0.85 1.05 -19.40
C LEU A 268 -1.21 0.09 -18.26
N PHE A 269 -0.70 0.33 -17.07
CA PHE A 269 -1.04 -0.46 -15.88
C PHE A 269 -2.55 -0.40 -15.59
N LEU A 270 -3.15 0.79 -15.57
CA LEU A 270 -4.59 0.96 -15.35
C LEU A 270 -5.43 0.31 -16.45
N LEU A 271 -5.02 0.42 -17.71
CA LEU A 271 -5.66 -0.28 -18.83
C LEU A 271 -5.63 -1.80 -18.64
N SER A 272 -4.49 -2.36 -18.22
CA SER A 272 -4.37 -3.80 -17.95
C SER A 272 -5.32 -4.27 -16.83
N LYS A 273 -5.40 -3.50 -15.74
CA LYS A 273 -6.30 -3.78 -14.60
C LYS A 273 -7.78 -3.69 -14.98
N GLN A 274 -8.13 -2.71 -15.81
CA GLN A 274 -9.48 -2.58 -16.34
C GLN A 274 -9.82 -3.78 -17.22
N ARG A 275 -8.92 -4.21 -18.12
CA ARG A 275 -9.15 -5.38 -19.00
C ARG A 275 -9.33 -6.67 -18.20
N GLU A 276 -8.62 -6.87 -17.09
CA GLU A 276 -8.82 -8.00 -16.18
C GLU A 276 -10.23 -8.01 -15.55
N THR A 277 -10.77 -6.84 -15.23
CA THR A 277 -12.09 -6.70 -14.56
C THR A 277 -13.27 -6.62 -15.52
N THR A 278 -13.06 -6.27 -16.80
CA THR A 278 -14.13 -5.95 -17.75
C THR A 278 -14.27 -6.91 -18.94
N GLN A 279 -13.74 -8.14 -18.85
CA GLN A 279 -13.83 -9.15 -19.93
C GLN A 279 -15.27 -9.49 -20.43
N GLN A 280 -16.33 -8.88 -19.88
CA GLN A 280 -17.73 -9.08 -20.24
C GLN A 280 -18.45 -7.83 -20.79
N HIS A 281 -17.78 -6.71 -21.04
CA HIS A 281 -18.45 -5.47 -21.47
C HIS A 281 -18.38 -5.21 -22.98
N SER A 282 -19.49 -4.69 -23.51
CA SER A 282 -19.71 -4.30 -24.91
C SER A 282 -18.80 -3.15 -25.41
N LEU A 283 -18.33 -2.29 -24.50
CA LEU A 283 -17.40 -1.20 -24.76
C LEU A 283 -16.10 -1.47 -24.00
N VAL A 284 -14.99 -1.53 -24.71
CA VAL A 284 -13.66 -1.80 -24.13
C VAL A 284 -12.82 -0.53 -24.18
N LEU A 285 -12.25 -0.15 -23.04
CA LEU A 285 -11.31 0.96 -22.97
C LEU A 285 -9.98 0.54 -23.59
N GLN A 286 -9.59 1.23 -24.67
CA GLN A 286 -8.36 0.97 -25.40
C GLN A 286 -7.23 1.91 -25.01
N HIS A 287 -7.57 3.15 -24.66
CA HIS A 287 -6.60 4.14 -24.24
C HIS A 287 -7.23 5.09 -23.24
N ILE A 288 -6.46 5.44 -22.22
CA ILE A 288 -6.76 6.52 -21.30
C ILE A 288 -5.48 7.31 -21.07
N HIS A 289 -5.57 8.63 -21.17
CA HIS A 289 -4.57 9.52 -20.64
C HIS A 289 -5.21 10.43 -19.60
N LEU A 290 -4.65 10.38 -18.40
CA LEU A 290 -4.99 11.24 -17.27
C LEU A 290 -3.73 12.03 -16.91
N GLU A 291 -3.80 13.35 -17.02
CA GLU A 291 -2.70 14.23 -16.61
C GLU A 291 -2.33 13.95 -15.13
N SER A 292 -1.02 13.88 -14.86
CA SER A 292 -0.48 13.47 -13.56
C SER A 292 -0.67 14.50 -12.44
N GLN A 293 -0.90 15.78 -12.80
CA GLN A 293 -1.08 16.87 -11.84
C GLN A 293 -2.54 17.29 -11.74
N LEU A 294 -3.27 16.58 -10.89
CA LEU A 294 -4.64 16.93 -10.52
C LEU A 294 -4.60 17.78 -9.25
N HIS A 295 -4.52 19.11 -9.39
CA HIS A 295 -4.86 20.00 -8.28
C HIS A 295 -6.37 20.17 -8.23
N GLU A 296 -6.95 20.35 -7.03
CA GLU A 296 -8.38 20.62 -6.89
C GLU A 296 -8.78 21.84 -7.74
N GLY A 297 -9.75 21.68 -8.64
CA GLY A 297 -10.16 22.70 -9.61
C GLY A 297 -9.39 22.71 -10.95
N SER A 298 -8.39 21.84 -11.14
CA SER A 298 -7.69 21.70 -12.43
C SER A 298 -8.59 21.03 -13.47
N ALA A 299 -8.64 21.60 -14.67
CA ALA A 299 -9.28 20.95 -15.80
C ALA A 299 -8.46 19.70 -16.19
N VAL A 300 -9.07 18.53 -16.14
CA VAL A 300 -8.42 17.28 -16.55
C VAL A 300 -8.68 17.08 -18.03
N SER A 301 -7.63 17.00 -18.84
CA SER A 301 -7.76 16.48 -20.19
C SER A 301 -7.82 14.95 -20.11
N LEU A 302 -8.98 14.39 -20.46
CA LEU A 302 -9.20 12.96 -20.51
C LEU A 302 -9.18 12.53 -21.97
N GLN A 303 -8.08 11.93 -22.42
CA GLN A 303 -8.05 11.31 -23.74
C GLN A 303 -8.47 9.86 -23.61
N VAL A 304 -9.74 9.58 -23.94
CA VAL A 304 -10.30 8.22 -23.91
C VAL A 304 -10.53 7.72 -25.32
N CYS A 305 -10.15 6.46 -25.55
CA CYS A 305 -10.59 5.69 -26.71
C CYS A 305 -11.35 4.45 -26.22
N LEU A 306 -12.65 4.38 -26.50
CA LEU A 306 -13.43 3.14 -26.31
C LEU A 306 -13.64 2.46 -27.67
N GLN A 307 -13.49 1.15 -27.73
CA GLN A 307 -13.87 0.34 -28.88
C GLN A 307 -15.17 -0.42 -28.58
N ASP A 308 -16.13 -0.35 -29.48
CA ASP A 308 -17.35 -1.16 -29.44
C ASP A 308 -17.08 -2.56 -29.99
N HIS A 309 -17.22 -3.57 -29.15
CA HIS A 309 -17.01 -4.97 -29.54
C HIS A 309 -18.33 -5.73 -29.79
N ARG A 310 -19.50 -5.08 -29.67
CA ARG A 310 -20.79 -5.72 -30.03
C ARG A 310 -20.81 -6.06 -31.52
N PRO A 311 -21.55 -7.07 -31.99
CA PRO A 311 -21.70 -7.29 -33.43
C PRO A 311 -22.23 -6.04 -34.18
N LEU A 312 -21.78 -5.81 -35.41
CA LEU A 312 -22.18 -4.63 -36.22
C LEU A 312 -23.70 -4.36 -36.25
N ALA A 313 -24.52 -5.41 -36.32
CA ALA A 313 -25.98 -5.30 -36.35
C ALA A 313 -26.55 -4.58 -35.11
N GLU A 314 -25.97 -4.81 -33.94
CA GLU A 314 -26.38 -4.20 -32.68
C GLU A 314 -25.90 -2.74 -32.56
N ARG A 315 -24.72 -2.46 -33.12
CA ARG A 315 -24.14 -1.10 -33.17
C ARG A 315 -25.00 -0.15 -34.02
N LYS A 316 -25.51 -0.62 -35.17
CA LYS A 316 -26.38 0.17 -36.07
C LYS A 316 -27.69 0.59 -35.39
N GLY A 317 -28.24 -0.24 -34.49
CA GLY A 317 -29.53 0.00 -33.82
C GLY A 317 -29.46 0.74 -32.49
N SER A 318 -28.33 0.70 -31.77
CA SER A 318 -28.17 1.31 -30.45
C SER A 318 -26.76 1.85 -30.23
N LYS A 319 -26.54 3.13 -30.51
CA LYS A 319 -25.26 3.79 -30.23
C LYS A 319 -25.25 4.31 -28.80
N PHE A 320 -24.09 4.17 -28.15
CA PHE A 320 -23.88 4.82 -26.85
C PHE A 320 -23.98 6.34 -27.04
N GLN A 321 -24.81 7.00 -26.23
CA GLN A 321 -24.99 8.45 -26.27
C GLN A 321 -24.24 9.08 -25.11
N SER A 322 -23.37 10.04 -25.43
CA SER A 322 -22.65 10.84 -24.47
C SER A 322 -22.43 12.25 -25.02
N ASN A 323 -22.39 13.23 -24.12
CA ASN A 323 -22.05 14.61 -24.45
C ASN A 323 -20.53 14.84 -24.48
N GLN A 324 -19.73 13.82 -24.15
CA GLN A 324 -18.28 13.94 -24.03
C GLN A 324 -17.52 13.06 -25.02
N ILE A 325 -18.09 11.92 -25.44
CA ILE A 325 -17.50 11.00 -26.40
C ILE A 325 -18.50 10.66 -27.50
N TYR A 326 -18.02 10.63 -28.74
CA TYR A 326 -18.84 10.52 -29.94
C TYR A 326 -18.42 9.31 -30.77
N PRO A 327 -19.37 8.60 -31.40
CA PRO A 327 -19.06 7.45 -32.24
C PRO A 327 -18.37 7.89 -33.52
N VAL A 328 -17.21 7.29 -33.78
CA VAL A 328 -16.41 7.38 -35.01
C VAL A 328 -16.41 6.01 -35.66
N GLU A 329 -17.04 5.92 -36.83
CA GLU A 329 -17.12 4.68 -37.60
C GLU A 329 -15.99 4.61 -38.61
N LEU A 330 -15.17 3.56 -38.52
CA LEU A 330 -14.08 3.31 -39.45
C LEU A 330 -14.41 2.08 -40.26
N THR A 331 -14.50 2.25 -41.57
CA THR A 331 -14.90 1.19 -42.51
C THR A 331 -13.92 1.10 -43.67
N VAL A 332 -13.43 -0.11 -43.92
CA VAL A 332 -12.50 -0.40 -45.02
C VAL A 332 -13.12 -1.47 -45.91
N GLN A 333 -13.33 -1.15 -47.19
CA GLN A 333 -13.85 -2.12 -48.17
C GLN A 333 -12.71 -2.94 -48.77
N GLY A 334 -12.95 -4.23 -49.02
CA GLY A 334 -12.01 -5.11 -49.70
C GLY A 334 -11.79 -6.45 -49.01
N GLU A 335 -11.16 -7.37 -49.73
CA GLU A 335 -10.74 -8.64 -49.18
C GLU A 335 -9.36 -8.51 -48.52
N ALA A 336 -9.31 -8.81 -47.22
CA ALA A 336 -8.09 -8.95 -46.44
C ALA A 336 -8.27 -10.10 -45.42
N LYS A 337 -7.17 -10.56 -44.81
CA LYS A 337 -7.22 -11.46 -43.65
C LYS A 337 -7.48 -10.67 -42.38
N GLN A 338 -6.81 -9.54 -42.22
CA GLN A 338 -6.88 -8.69 -41.04
C GLN A 338 -6.73 -7.22 -41.43
N VAL A 339 -7.52 -6.37 -40.80
CA VAL A 339 -7.39 -4.92 -40.89
C VAL A 339 -7.30 -4.36 -39.48
N LEU A 340 -6.23 -3.63 -39.20
CA LEU A 340 -6.02 -2.93 -37.94
C LEU A 340 -6.01 -1.42 -38.20
N VAL A 341 -6.35 -0.64 -37.19
CA VAL A 341 -6.18 0.81 -37.19
C VAL A 341 -5.34 1.23 -35.99
N VAL A 342 -4.41 2.15 -36.24
CA VAL A 342 -3.55 2.73 -35.20
C VAL A 342 -3.40 4.22 -35.45
N GLY A 343 -3.31 5.03 -34.40
CA GLY A 343 -3.29 6.47 -34.55
C GLY A 343 -3.09 7.24 -33.25
N SER A 344 -3.29 8.55 -33.28
CA SER A 344 -3.14 9.42 -32.12
C SER A 344 -4.12 9.07 -30.99
N MET A 345 -5.29 8.49 -31.30
CA MET A 345 -6.28 8.06 -30.31
C MET A 345 -5.81 6.93 -29.38
N ASN A 346 -4.81 6.16 -29.79
CA ASN A 346 -4.14 5.13 -28.99
C ASN A 346 -2.62 5.37 -28.92
N MET A 347 -2.18 6.62 -29.07
CA MET A 347 -0.78 7.03 -28.98
C MET A 347 0.16 6.23 -29.90
N TRP A 348 -0.35 5.80 -31.05
CA TRP A 348 0.35 4.96 -32.02
C TRP A 348 0.79 3.58 -31.47
N ARG A 349 0.12 3.08 -30.42
CA ARG A 349 0.39 1.80 -29.74
C ARG A 349 -0.82 0.89 -29.82
N GLU A 350 -0.60 -0.42 -29.72
CA GLU A 350 -1.65 -1.46 -29.72
C GLU A 350 -2.70 -1.26 -30.83
N PRO A 351 -2.40 -1.64 -32.09
CA PRO A 351 -3.34 -1.51 -33.20
C PRO A 351 -4.69 -2.17 -32.90
N LEU A 352 -5.77 -1.46 -33.19
CA LEU A 352 -7.14 -1.90 -32.94
C LEU A 352 -7.65 -2.71 -34.12
N GLU A 353 -8.09 -3.93 -33.86
CA GLU A 353 -8.61 -4.82 -34.90
C GLU A 353 -10.03 -4.42 -35.33
N LEU A 354 -10.26 -4.41 -36.65
CA LEU A 354 -11.58 -4.20 -37.22
C LEU A 354 -12.31 -5.54 -37.39
N GLU A 355 -13.61 -5.54 -37.10
CA GLU A 355 -14.48 -6.69 -37.32
C GLU A 355 -14.65 -6.94 -38.83
N LYS A 356 -14.41 -8.17 -39.27
CA LYS A 356 -14.69 -8.59 -40.65
C LYS A 356 -16.19 -8.83 -40.83
N CYS A 357 -16.81 -8.11 -41.75
CA CYS A 357 -18.23 -8.17 -42.05
C CYS A 357 -18.47 -8.57 -43.51
N VAL A 358 -19.60 -9.24 -43.75
CA VAL A 358 -20.07 -9.62 -45.10
C VAL A 358 -21.54 -9.24 -45.22
N GLU A 359 -21.86 -8.28 -46.09
CA GLU A 359 -23.24 -7.81 -46.34
C GLU A 359 -23.47 -7.74 -47.85
N GLY A 360 -24.51 -8.43 -48.35
CA GLY A 360 -24.85 -8.41 -49.78
C GLY A 360 -23.77 -8.96 -50.73
N GLY A 361 -22.85 -9.80 -50.25
CA GLY A 361 -21.74 -10.34 -51.05
C GLY A 361 -20.49 -9.46 -51.09
N HIS A 362 -20.50 -8.31 -50.42
CA HIS A 362 -19.34 -7.44 -50.26
C HIS A 362 -18.67 -7.68 -48.90
N VAL A 363 -17.34 -7.86 -48.92
CA VAL A 363 -16.51 -7.95 -47.71
C VAL A 363 -16.02 -6.57 -47.34
N PHE A 364 -16.18 -6.22 -46.07
CA PHE A 364 -15.63 -4.99 -45.50
C PHE A 364 -15.23 -5.22 -44.04
N PHE A 365 -14.39 -4.34 -43.52
CA PHE A 365 -13.93 -4.33 -42.15
C PHE A 365 -14.49 -3.11 -41.44
N HIS A 366 -14.98 -3.27 -40.22
CA HIS A 366 -15.64 -2.20 -39.49
C HIS A 366 -15.26 -2.18 -38.00
N THR A 367 -15.04 -0.98 -37.46
CA THR A 367 -15.01 -0.74 -36.02
C THR A 367 -15.73 0.55 -35.67
N THR A 368 -16.24 0.63 -34.46
CA THR A 368 -16.80 1.86 -33.90
C THR A 368 -15.96 2.25 -32.70
N LEU A 369 -15.30 3.41 -32.79
CA LEU A 369 -14.57 4.01 -31.68
C LEU A 369 -15.43 5.10 -31.05
N TYR A 370 -15.39 5.28 -29.74
CA TYR A 370 -15.95 6.47 -29.08
C TYR A 370 -14.81 7.35 -28.60
N LEU A 371 -14.72 8.56 -29.17
CA LEU A 371 -13.63 9.50 -28.98
C LEU A 371 -14.18 10.87 -28.53
N PRO A 372 -13.44 11.63 -27.70
CA PRO A 372 -13.79 13.02 -27.42
C PRO A 372 -13.64 13.91 -28.67
N PRO A 373 -14.28 15.10 -28.71
CA PRO A 373 -14.08 16.06 -29.79
C PRO A 373 -12.60 16.41 -29.96
N GLY A 374 -12.08 16.31 -31.18
CA GLY A 374 -10.68 16.59 -31.48
C GLY A 374 -10.28 16.20 -32.89
N GLU A 375 -9.05 16.54 -33.25
CA GLU A 375 -8.39 16.08 -34.47
C GLU A 375 -7.57 14.83 -34.17
N TYR A 376 -7.77 13.79 -34.99
CA TYR A 376 -7.08 12.51 -34.83
C TYR A 376 -6.38 12.12 -36.13
N GLU A 377 -5.14 11.68 -35.99
CA GLU A 377 -4.35 11.10 -37.06
C GLU A 377 -4.39 9.58 -36.92
N TYR A 378 -4.60 8.84 -38.01
CA TYR A 378 -4.61 7.38 -37.97
C TYR A 378 -4.15 6.80 -39.31
N ARG A 379 -3.72 5.53 -39.27
CA ARG A 379 -3.37 4.73 -40.44
C ARG A 379 -3.94 3.33 -40.30
N TYR A 380 -4.18 2.70 -41.44
CA TYR A 380 -4.59 1.29 -41.50
C TYR A 380 -3.39 0.39 -41.69
N ILE A 381 -3.42 -0.78 -41.06
CA ILE A 381 -2.50 -1.88 -41.29
C ILE A 381 -3.34 -3.01 -41.88
N VAL A 382 -3.13 -3.33 -43.14
CA VAL A 382 -3.89 -4.36 -43.89
C VAL A 382 -2.95 -5.53 -44.16
N ASP A 383 -3.25 -6.69 -43.60
CA ASP A 383 -2.43 -7.91 -43.72
C ASP A 383 -0.95 -7.70 -43.36
N GLY A 384 -0.69 -6.80 -42.39
CA GLY A 384 0.66 -6.45 -41.93
C GLY A 384 1.33 -5.30 -42.70
N GLU A 385 0.71 -4.80 -43.78
CA GLU A 385 1.22 -3.66 -44.54
C GLU A 385 0.50 -2.35 -44.17
N GLU A 386 1.27 -1.29 -43.93
CA GLU A 386 0.70 0.04 -43.72
C GLU A 386 0.13 0.60 -45.02
N LYS A 387 -1.12 1.05 -44.97
CA LYS A 387 -1.80 1.70 -46.09
C LYS A 387 -2.12 3.15 -45.70
N VAL A 388 -1.61 4.08 -46.51
CA VAL A 388 -1.93 5.50 -46.42
C VAL A 388 -3.19 5.75 -47.26
N SER A 389 -4.22 6.34 -46.67
CA SER A 389 -5.46 6.67 -47.38
C SER A 389 -5.25 7.90 -48.25
N GLU A 390 -5.55 7.80 -49.55
CA GLU A 390 -5.49 8.93 -50.49
C GLU A 390 -6.51 10.04 -50.17
N HIS A 391 -7.50 9.77 -49.31
CA HIS A 391 -8.63 10.67 -49.03
C HIS A 391 -8.58 11.34 -47.65
N THR A 392 -7.66 10.95 -46.76
CA THR A 392 -7.41 11.68 -45.51
C THR A 392 -6.41 12.79 -45.78
N LYS A 393 -6.90 14.01 -46.00
CA LYS A 393 -6.07 15.22 -45.88
C LYS A 393 -5.67 15.41 -44.41
N THR A 394 -4.73 14.61 -43.93
CA THR A 394 -4.02 14.84 -42.68
C THR A 394 -2.61 15.22 -43.06
N VAL A 395 -2.39 16.53 -43.24
CA VAL A 395 -1.04 17.08 -43.11
C VAL A 395 -0.82 17.16 -41.61
N SER A 396 0.00 16.26 -41.06
CA SER A 396 0.39 16.38 -39.67
C SER A 396 1.01 17.76 -39.42
N LYS A 397 0.99 18.24 -38.17
CA LYS A 397 1.72 19.47 -37.79
C LYS A 397 3.24 19.38 -38.08
N HIS A 398 3.73 18.22 -38.52
CA HIS A 398 5.10 17.93 -38.92
C HIS A 398 5.29 17.57 -40.41
N GLY A 399 4.24 17.61 -41.24
CA GLY A 399 4.37 17.54 -42.70
C GLY A 399 5.02 16.25 -43.25
N GLN A 400 4.66 15.10 -42.68
CA GLN A 400 4.93 13.77 -43.28
C GLN A 400 3.65 13.15 -43.82
#